data_AF-A0A7C8JU98-F1
#
_entry.id   AF-A0A7C8JU98-F1
#
_cell.length_a   1.000
_cell.length_b   1.000
_cell.length_c   1.000
_cell.angle_alpha   90.00
_cell.angle_beta   90.00
_cell.angle_gamma   90.00
#
_symmetry.space_group_name_H-M   'P 1'
#
loop_
_entity.id
_entity.type
_entity.pdbx_description
1 polymer ?
#
loop_
_entity_poly.entity_id
_entity_poly.type
_entity_poly.pdbx_seq_one_letter_code
_entity_poly.pdbx_strand_id
1 'polypeptide(L)'
;MTDGDNSHPRLPEETRRIISYNLPTYDGYEFPTVRLRDTLTDPSKTPLALVACGSFSPITHLHLRIFEMASDYCKLDTNFEVMGGYLSAVSDAYKKQGLAPAKHRVHMCQVACEQTSSWLQVDTWEPFCPEYLPTAKVLDHFDYELNTVRGGAKIVDAEGKEIGRKPYKIVLLAGSDLIMTMSEPGLWAPEDLDHILGKYGAFIVERAGTDIDAALANLQAWKENIYVIRQLIQNDISSTKIRNFLKQGMSVLYLIPASVINYIVENGLYVDEYNKKIEEAEKKVKAEEEKMAANKDKQAVDDRVKDSDADSGVEA
;
A
#
# COMPACT_ATOMS: atom_id res chain seq x y z
N MET A 1 -35.45 12.10 23.91
CA MET A 1 -35.92 10.70 23.79
C MET A 1 -36.33 10.53 22.34
N THR A 2 -35.62 9.81 21.48
CA THR A 2 -34.64 8.73 21.69
C THR A 2 -33.52 8.84 20.67
N ASP A 3 -32.30 8.65 21.17
CA ASP A 3 -31.09 8.44 20.39
C ASP A 3 -31.25 7.21 19.48
N GLY A 4 -31.08 7.43 18.18
CA GLY A 4 -31.01 6.37 17.18
C GLY A 4 -29.56 5.92 17.04
N ASP A 5 -29.31 4.71 17.51
CA ASP A 5 -28.05 3.97 17.53
C ASP A 5 -27.23 4.11 16.23
N ASN A 6 -26.09 4.80 16.34
CA ASN A 6 -25.09 4.96 15.29
C ASN A 6 -24.03 3.86 15.49
N SER A 7 -24.43 2.60 15.33
CA SER A 7 -23.57 1.44 15.50
C SER A 7 -22.90 1.06 14.17
N HIS A 8 -21.77 1.70 13.87
CA HIS A 8 -20.76 1.05 13.05
C HIS A 8 -20.40 -0.29 13.70
N PRO A 9 -20.38 -1.42 12.97
CA PRO A 9 -19.97 -2.69 13.55
C PRO A 9 -18.51 -2.58 14.00
N ARG A 10 -18.29 -2.54 15.31
CA ARG A 10 -16.97 -2.74 15.90
C ARG A 10 -16.58 -4.18 15.64
N LEU A 11 -15.46 -4.38 14.96
CA LEU A 11 -14.91 -5.71 14.68
C LEU A 11 -14.63 -6.44 16.00
N PRO A 12 -14.93 -7.76 16.08
CA PRO A 12 -14.50 -8.60 17.20
C PRO A 12 -12.98 -8.55 17.37
N GLU A 13 -12.53 -8.49 18.61
CA GLU A 13 -11.12 -8.38 19.03
C GLU A 13 -10.25 -9.54 18.50
N GLU A 14 -10.87 -10.67 18.10
CA GLU A 14 -10.23 -11.87 17.53
C GLU A 14 -9.67 -11.70 16.10
N THR A 15 -9.94 -10.60 15.40
CA THR A 15 -9.50 -10.43 14.00
C THR A 15 -8.07 -9.91 13.86
N ARG A 16 -7.37 -9.61 14.97
CA ARG A 16 -5.96 -9.19 14.96
C ARG A 16 -5.02 -10.39 14.96
N ARG A 17 -5.00 -11.18 13.87
CA ARG A 17 -3.86 -12.07 13.63
C ARG A 17 -2.67 -11.23 13.19
N ILE A 18 -1.60 -11.23 13.98
CA ILE A 18 -0.30 -10.68 13.59
C ILE A 18 0.22 -11.59 12.47
N ILE A 19 0.26 -11.08 11.25
CA ILE A 19 0.79 -11.83 10.09
C ILE A 19 2.32 -11.78 10.20
N SER A 20 3.03 -12.89 10.00
CA SER A 20 4.51 -12.87 10.01
C SER A 20 5.01 -12.32 8.67
N TYR A 21 5.73 -11.20 8.68
CA TYR A 21 5.94 -10.34 7.50
C TYR A 21 7.28 -10.54 6.76
N ASN A 22 8.06 -11.57 7.09
CA ASN A 22 9.42 -11.78 6.58
C ASN A 22 9.64 -13.10 5.81
N LEU A 23 8.59 -13.73 5.27
CA LEU A 23 8.78 -15.01 4.57
C LEU A 23 9.31 -14.77 3.14
N PRO A 24 10.47 -15.35 2.77
CA PRO A 24 10.97 -15.32 1.41
C PRO A 24 9.99 -16.06 0.49
N THR A 25 9.78 -15.55 -0.72
CA THR A 25 9.02 -16.29 -1.73
C THR A 25 9.68 -17.62 -2.04
N TYR A 26 8.82 -18.62 -2.22
CA TYR A 26 9.03 -20.04 -2.46
C TYR A 26 9.04 -20.94 -1.21
N ASP A 27 9.61 -20.51 -0.09
CA ASP A 27 9.51 -21.26 1.18
C ASP A 27 8.64 -20.49 2.19
N GLY A 28 7.37 -20.87 2.30
CA GLY A 28 6.41 -20.31 3.27
C GLY A 28 5.48 -19.20 2.75
N TYR A 29 5.45 -18.97 1.43
CA TYR A 29 4.40 -18.13 0.85
C TYR A 29 3.02 -18.77 1.05
N GLU A 30 2.05 -17.98 1.52
CA GLU A 30 0.64 -18.34 1.56
C GLU A 30 -0.18 -17.22 0.91
N PHE A 31 -1.08 -17.59 -0.01
CA PHE A 31 -1.97 -16.63 -0.64
C PHE A 31 -2.88 -15.98 0.41
N PRO A 32 -2.95 -14.63 0.48
CA PRO A 32 -3.65 -13.95 1.56
C PRO A 32 -5.17 -14.10 1.38
N THR A 33 -5.83 -14.78 2.32
CA THR A 33 -7.30 -14.93 2.32
C THR A 33 -7.99 -14.35 3.55
N VAL A 34 -7.24 -13.72 4.45
CA VAL A 34 -7.76 -13.26 5.75
C VAL A 34 -8.92 -12.27 5.62
N ARG A 35 -8.92 -11.46 4.55
CA ARG A 35 -9.99 -10.49 4.25
C ARG A 35 -10.77 -10.83 2.98
N LEU A 36 -10.57 -12.03 2.43
CA LEU A 36 -11.32 -12.51 1.28
C LEU A 36 -12.65 -13.07 1.75
N ARG A 37 -13.75 -12.57 1.19
CA ARG A 37 -15.06 -13.19 1.34
C ARG A 37 -15.12 -14.46 0.48
N ASP A 38 -15.51 -15.56 1.12
CA ASP A 38 -15.60 -16.86 0.45
C ASP A 38 -17.00 -17.19 -0.05
N THR A 39 -18.03 -16.44 0.36
CA THR A 39 -19.44 -16.73 0.08
C THR A 39 -20.14 -15.50 -0.49
N LEU A 40 -20.77 -15.68 -1.66
CA LEU A 40 -21.60 -14.66 -2.30
C LEU A 40 -22.83 -14.34 -1.45
N THR A 41 -23.17 -13.06 -1.31
CA THR A 41 -24.43 -12.65 -0.70
C THR A 41 -25.58 -12.78 -1.69
N ASP A 42 -25.33 -12.47 -2.97
CA ASP A 42 -26.30 -12.60 -4.04
C ASP A 42 -25.83 -13.65 -5.06
N PRO A 43 -26.45 -14.85 -5.11
CA PRO A 43 -26.09 -15.90 -6.04
C PRO A 43 -26.25 -15.51 -7.52
N SER A 44 -26.95 -14.43 -7.87
CA SER A 44 -27.09 -13.94 -9.25
C SER A 44 -25.88 -13.11 -9.71
N LYS A 45 -25.11 -12.56 -8.77
CA LYS A 45 -23.94 -11.72 -9.06
C LYS A 45 -22.72 -12.51 -9.50
N THR A 46 -21.77 -11.79 -10.06
CA THR A 46 -20.44 -12.30 -10.39
C THR A 46 -19.46 -11.92 -9.27
N PRO A 47 -18.82 -12.88 -8.59
CA PRO A 47 -17.84 -12.58 -7.54
C PRO A 47 -16.61 -11.91 -8.17
N LEU A 48 -16.17 -10.78 -7.62
CA LEU A 48 -15.09 -9.96 -8.16
C LEU A 48 -13.92 -9.86 -7.17
N ALA A 49 -12.70 -10.06 -7.66
CA ALA A 49 -11.47 -9.75 -6.95
C ALA A 49 -10.74 -8.60 -7.67
N LEU A 50 -10.52 -7.51 -6.94
CA LEU A 50 -9.82 -6.33 -7.46
C LEU A 50 -8.33 -6.44 -7.15
N VAL A 51 -7.47 -6.29 -8.15
CA VAL A 51 -6.01 -6.37 -7.98
C VAL A 51 -5.39 -5.06 -8.44
N ALA A 52 -4.76 -4.32 -7.53
CA ALA A 52 -3.97 -3.13 -7.87
C ALA A 52 -2.48 -3.49 -7.86
N CYS A 53 -1.89 -3.58 -9.05
CA CYS A 53 -0.44 -3.73 -9.20
C CYS A 53 0.21 -2.34 -9.22
N GLY A 54 1.33 -2.17 -8.52
CA GLY A 54 1.96 -0.85 -8.47
C GLY A 54 3.25 -0.78 -7.69
N SER A 55 3.93 0.37 -7.82
CA SER A 55 5.16 0.60 -7.05
C SER A 55 4.87 0.75 -5.55
N PHE A 56 3.83 1.49 -5.15
CA PHE A 56 3.52 1.81 -3.75
C PHE A 56 4.73 2.33 -2.94
N SER A 57 5.42 3.34 -3.47
CA SER A 57 6.66 3.86 -2.88
C SER A 57 6.56 5.36 -2.50
N PRO A 58 5.85 5.72 -1.42
CA PRO A 58 5.02 4.85 -0.58
C PRO A 58 3.57 4.71 -1.07
N ILE A 59 2.80 3.82 -0.46
CA ILE A 59 1.32 3.82 -0.57
C ILE A 59 0.75 5.16 -0.04
N THR A 60 -0.41 5.57 -0.54
CA THR A 60 -1.08 6.83 -0.18
C THR A 60 -2.57 6.61 0.03
N HIS A 61 -3.28 7.58 0.62
CA HIS A 61 -4.74 7.51 0.73
C HIS A 61 -5.44 7.41 -0.64
N LEU A 62 -4.83 7.90 -1.72
CA LEU A 62 -5.40 7.75 -3.06
C LEU A 62 -5.40 6.29 -3.52
N HIS A 63 -4.33 5.54 -3.26
CA HIS A 63 -4.29 4.10 -3.58
C HIS A 63 -5.38 3.32 -2.85
N LEU A 64 -5.70 3.70 -1.61
CA LEU A 64 -6.81 3.10 -0.87
C LEU A 64 -8.16 3.57 -1.42
N ARG A 65 -8.28 4.86 -1.79
CA ARG A 65 -9.51 5.45 -2.28
C ARG A 65 -9.99 4.85 -3.60
N ILE A 66 -9.08 4.49 -4.52
CA ILE A 66 -9.47 3.89 -5.80
C ILE A 66 -10.20 2.54 -5.61
N PHE A 67 -9.88 1.77 -4.56
CA PHE A 67 -10.61 0.54 -4.23
C PHE A 67 -12.04 0.84 -3.79
N GLU A 68 -12.24 1.82 -2.92
CA GLU A 68 -13.58 2.24 -2.48
C GLU A 68 -14.43 2.73 -3.67
N MET A 69 -13.83 3.53 -4.54
CA MET A 69 -14.50 4.00 -5.77
C MET A 69 -14.90 2.84 -6.69
N ALA A 70 -14.02 1.85 -6.87
CA ALA A 70 -14.34 0.65 -7.64
C ALA A 70 -15.44 -0.19 -7.00
N SER A 71 -15.42 -0.32 -5.67
CA SER A 71 -16.48 -1.01 -4.92
C SER A 71 -17.84 -0.31 -5.07
N ASP A 72 -17.87 1.02 -4.97
CA ASP A 72 -19.10 1.80 -5.14
C ASP A 72 -19.65 1.67 -6.56
N TYR A 73 -18.78 1.79 -7.58
CA TYR A 73 -19.16 1.56 -8.97
C TYR A 73 -19.71 0.15 -9.20
N CYS A 74 -19.07 -0.88 -8.63
CA CYS A 74 -19.56 -2.26 -8.74
C CYS A 74 -20.98 -2.41 -8.17
N LYS A 75 -21.26 -1.78 -7.02
CA LYS A 75 -22.55 -1.85 -6.34
C LYS A 75 -23.66 -1.15 -7.12
N LEU A 76 -23.35 -0.01 -7.74
CA LEU A 76 -24.33 0.87 -8.35
C LEU A 76 -24.57 0.57 -9.84
N ASP A 77 -23.53 0.21 -10.58
CA ASP A 77 -23.53 0.24 -12.04
C ASP A 77 -23.26 -1.13 -12.69
N THR A 78 -23.06 -2.20 -11.90
CA THR A 78 -22.67 -3.51 -12.43
C THR A 78 -23.39 -4.68 -11.75
N ASN A 79 -23.22 -5.89 -12.32
CA ASN A 79 -23.63 -7.16 -11.69
C ASN A 79 -22.51 -7.80 -10.84
N PHE A 80 -21.45 -7.05 -10.51
CA PHE A 80 -20.35 -7.58 -9.70
C PHE A 80 -20.65 -7.50 -8.20
N GLU A 81 -20.15 -8.48 -7.45
CA GLU A 81 -20.07 -8.45 -6.00
C GLU A 81 -18.59 -8.49 -5.60
N VAL A 82 -18.10 -7.39 -5.00
CA VAL A 82 -16.69 -7.32 -4.57
C VAL A 82 -16.47 -8.25 -3.38
N MET A 83 -15.56 -9.21 -3.57
CA MET A 83 -15.25 -10.24 -2.60
C MET A 83 -13.92 -9.99 -1.88
N GLY A 84 -12.99 -9.28 -2.50
CA GLY A 84 -11.69 -8.94 -1.93
C GLY A 84 -10.92 -7.95 -2.80
N GLY A 85 -10.02 -7.21 -2.16
CA GLY A 85 -9.10 -6.28 -2.83
C GLY A 85 -7.66 -6.56 -2.45
N TYR A 86 -6.78 -6.57 -3.44
CA TYR A 86 -5.39 -6.95 -3.30
C TYR A 86 -4.46 -5.85 -3.80
N LEU A 87 -3.51 -5.44 -2.96
CA LEU A 87 -2.36 -4.66 -3.36
C LEU A 87 -1.22 -5.62 -3.70
N SER A 88 -0.69 -5.53 -4.92
CA SER A 88 0.48 -6.30 -5.37
C SER A 88 1.62 -5.33 -5.67
N ALA A 89 2.61 -5.29 -4.78
CA ALA A 89 3.74 -4.39 -4.93
C ALA A 89 4.73 -4.96 -5.95
N VAL A 90 5.21 -4.11 -6.87
CA VAL A 90 6.15 -4.57 -7.91
C VAL A 90 7.45 -5.11 -7.32
N SER A 91 8.09 -6.10 -7.96
CA SER A 91 9.43 -6.59 -7.58
C SER A 91 10.50 -5.49 -7.70
N ASP A 92 11.54 -5.57 -6.87
CA ASP A 92 12.73 -4.72 -6.99
C ASP A 92 13.48 -4.96 -8.32
N ALA A 93 13.25 -6.09 -8.98
CA ALA A 93 13.75 -6.38 -10.32
C ALA A 93 13.22 -5.43 -11.40
N TYR A 94 12.16 -4.66 -11.11
CA TYR A 94 11.65 -3.59 -11.98
C TYR A 94 12.65 -2.45 -12.20
N LYS A 95 13.63 -2.28 -11.29
CA LYS A 95 14.73 -1.30 -11.41
C LYS A 95 14.29 0.16 -11.65
N LYS A 96 13.07 0.53 -11.23
CA LYS A 96 12.59 1.91 -11.29
C LYS A 96 13.44 2.83 -10.40
N GLN A 97 13.88 3.95 -10.95
CA GLN A 97 14.67 4.93 -10.21
C GLN A 97 13.89 5.46 -8.99
N GLY A 98 14.54 5.47 -7.82
CA GLY A 98 13.97 5.96 -6.58
C GLY A 98 12.91 5.05 -5.94
N LEU A 99 12.81 3.79 -6.40
CA LEU A 99 11.96 2.78 -5.78
C LEU A 99 12.58 2.32 -4.45
N ALA A 100 11.83 2.43 -3.35
CA ALA A 100 12.26 1.84 -2.08
C ALA A 100 12.30 0.30 -2.17
N PRO A 101 13.15 -0.40 -1.40
CA PRO A 101 13.17 -1.86 -1.39
C PRO A 101 11.79 -2.49 -1.13
N ALA A 102 11.51 -3.61 -1.78
CA ALA A 102 10.21 -4.29 -1.76
C ALA A 102 9.71 -4.56 -0.34
N LYS A 103 10.59 -5.04 0.55
CA LYS A 103 10.27 -5.28 1.96
C LYS A 103 9.61 -4.09 2.65
N HIS A 104 10.08 -2.87 2.37
CA HIS A 104 9.54 -1.66 2.98
C HIS A 104 8.18 -1.30 2.37
N ARG A 105 8.04 -1.44 1.05
CA ARG A 105 6.81 -1.12 0.33
C ARG A 105 5.68 -2.07 0.72
N VAL A 106 5.97 -3.37 0.78
CA VAL A 106 5.06 -4.40 1.27
C VAL A 106 4.61 -4.07 2.70
N HIS A 107 5.54 -3.79 3.61
CA HIS A 107 5.19 -3.45 4.99
C HIS A 107 4.33 -2.19 5.09
N MET A 108 4.67 -1.13 4.35
CA MET A 108 3.85 0.09 4.27
C MET A 108 2.43 -0.20 3.76
N CYS A 109 2.28 -1.06 2.74
CA CYS A 109 0.96 -1.48 2.28
C CYS A 109 0.20 -2.27 3.36
N GLN A 110 0.86 -3.16 4.09
CA GLN A 110 0.25 -3.99 5.13
C GLN A 110 -0.29 -3.13 6.28
N VAL A 111 0.55 -2.26 6.85
CA VAL A 111 0.14 -1.38 7.96
C VAL A 111 -0.89 -0.32 7.53
N ALA A 112 -0.92 0.06 6.24
CA ALA A 112 -1.99 0.88 5.70
C ALA A 112 -3.31 0.10 5.69
N CYS A 113 -3.34 -1.11 5.12
CA CYS A 113 -4.55 -1.93 5.07
C CYS A 113 -5.07 -2.31 6.46
N GLU A 114 -4.17 -2.69 7.38
CA GLU A 114 -4.54 -3.06 8.76
C GLU A 114 -5.18 -1.91 9.54
N GLN A 115 -4.71 -0.68 9.32
CA GLN A 115 -5.25 0.47 10.03
C GLN A 115 -6.59 0.95 9.45
N THR A 116 -6.79 0.83 8.13
CA THR A 116 -7.87 1.57 7.44
C THR A 116 -8.87 0.70 6.69
N SER A 117 -8.72 -0.62 6.61
CA SER A 117 -9.57 -1.47 5.79
C SER A 117 -9.95 -2.81 6.44
N SER A 118 -11.18 -3.23 6.19
CA SER A 118 -11.71 -4.55 6.55
C SER A 118 -11.64 -5.57 5.41
N TRP A 119 -11.35 -5.15 4.17
CA TRP A 119 -11.48 -6.00 2.98
C TRP A 119 -10.26 -5.95 2.02
N LEU A 120 -9.33 -5.04 2.25
CA LEU A 120 -8.07 -4.93 1.50
C LEU A 120 -6.94 -5.71 2.17
N GLN A 121 -6.15 -6.40 1.36
CA GLN A 121 -4.98 -7.16 1.80
C GLN A 121 -3.82 -7.01 0.80
N VAL A 122 -2.63 -7.44 1.23
CA VAL A 122 -1.40 -7.33 0.44
C VAL A 122 -0.95 -8.72 0.04
N ASP A 123 -0.78 -8.93 -1.25
CA ASP A 123 -0.13 -10.13 -1.76
C ASP A 123 1.39 -9.90 -1.87
N THR A 124 2.14 -10.92 -1.48
CA THR A 124 3.61 -10.86 -1.39
C THR A 124 4.32 -11.70 -2.44
N TRP A 125 3.58 -12.30 -3.38
CA TRP A 125 4.13 -13.16 -4.41
C TRP A 125 4.99 -12.38 -5.41
N GLU A 126 4.43 -11.32 -6.01
CA GLU A 126 5.15 -10.46 -6.95
C GLU A 126 6.39 -9.77 -6.33
N PRO A 127 6.30 -9.07 -5.18
CA PRO A 127 7.39 -8.21 -4.71
C PRO A 127 8.68 -8.96 -4.36
N PHE A 128 8.59 -10.24 -3.99
CA PHE A 128 9.74 -11.04 -3.60
C PHE A 128 10.19 -12.02 -4.69
N CYS A 129 9.48 -12.07 -5.83
CA CYS A 129 9.96 -12.82 -7.00
C CYS A 129 11.36 -12.32 -7.43
N PRO A 130 12.36 -13.22 -7.59
CA PRO A 130 13.72 -12.86 -7.98
C PRO A 130 13.81 -12.16 -9.34
N GLU A 131 12.86 -12.45 -10.23
CA GLU A 131 12.76 -11.88 -11.56
C GLU A 131 11.59 -10.91 -11.67
N TYR A 132 11.67 -9.99 -12.63
CA TYR A 132 10.54 -9.11 -12.95
C TYR A 132 9.41 -9.92 -13.58
N LEU A 133 8.19 -9.68 -13.12
CA LEU A 133 6.99 -10.33 -13.62
C LEU A 133 6.12 -9.30 -14.37
N PRO A 134 5.71 -9.58 -15.62
CA PRO A 134 4.66 -8.83 -16.27
C PRO A 134 3.35 -8.92 -15.49
N THR A 135 2.56 -7.84 -15.48
CA THR A 135 1.26 -7.77 -14.80
C THR A 135 0.33 -8.91 -15.22
N ALA A 136 0.38 -9.36 -16.48
CA ALA A 136 -0.40 -10.50 -16.96
C ALA A 136 -0.17 -11.77 -16.11
N LYS A 137 1.09 -12.07 -15.76
CA LYS A 137 1.45 -13.22 -14.92
C LYS A 137 1.01 -13.05 -13.47
N VAL A 138 1.00 -11.82 -12.96
CA VAL A 138 0.47 -11.52 -11.64
C VAL A 138 -1.03 -11.80 -11.60
N LEU A 139 -1.79 -11.38 -12.61
CA LEU A 139 -3.22 -11.68 -12.70
C LEU A 139 -3.49 -13.19 -12.88
N ASP A 140 -2.65 -13.91 -13.62
CA ASP A 140 -2.70 -15.37 -13.73
C ASP A 140 -2.52 -16.07 -12.39
N HIS A 141 -1.59 -15.57 -11.56
CA HIS A 141 -1.40 -16.07 -10.20
C HIS A 141 -2.66 -15.91 -9.35
N PHE A 142 -3.29 -14.72 -9.36
CA PHE A 142 -4.56 -14.50 -8.66
C PHE A 142 -5.69 -15.41 -9.17
N ASP A 143 -5.80 -15.59 -10.49
CA ASP A 143 -6.79 -16.49 -11.10
C ASP A 143 -6.57 -17.94 -10.68
N TYR A 144 -5.32 -18.41 -10.70
CA TYR A 144 -4.95 -19.74 -10.26
C TYR A 144 -5.30 -19.97 -8.78
N GLU A 145 -4.88 -19.08 -7.89
CA GLU A 145 -5.13 -19.20 -6.45
C GLU A 145 -6.63 -19.17 -6.13
N LEU A 146 -7.38 -18.25 -6.72
CA LEU A 146 -8.79 -18.06 -6.40
C LEU A 146 -9.71 -19.08 -7.09
N ASN A 147 -9.43 -19.44 -8.35
CA ASN A 147 -10.32 -20.28 -9.15
C ASN A 147 -9.85 -21.72 -9.26
N THR A 148 -8.54 -22.00 -9.21
CA THR A 148 -8.01 -23.37 -9.29
C THR A 148 -7.78 -23.96 -7.89
N VAL A 149 -6.99 -23.30 -7.05
CA VAL A 149 -6.67 -23.81 -5.70
C VAL A 149 -7.89 -23.75 -4.79
N ARG A 150 -8.62 -22.62 -4.81
CA ARG A 150 -9.81 -22.43 -3.98
C ARG A 150 -11.12 -22.82 -4.65
N GLY A 151 -11.15 -23.08 -5.95
CA GLY A 151 -12.36 -23.53 -6.66
C GLY A 151 -13.47 -22.48 -6.79
N GLY A 152 -13.18 -21.19 -6.62
CA GLY A 152 -14.16 -20.10 -6.73
C GLY A 152 -14.91 -19.75 -5.43
N ALA A 153 -15.79 -18.76 -5.53
CA ALA A 153 -16.64 -18.29 -4.44
C ALA A 153 -17.82 -19.23 -4.23
N LYS A 154 -18.14 -19.53 -2.97
CA LYS A 154 -19.27 -20.37 -2.57
C LYS A 154 -20.60 -19.68 -2.82
N ILE A 155 -21.57 -20.49 -3.21
CA ILE A 155 -22.99 -20.18 -3.19
C ILE A 155 -23.59 -21.09 -2.10
N VAL A 156 -24.33 -20.49 -1.19
CA VAL A 156 -25.00 -21.20 -0.09
C VAL A 156 -26.52 -21.07 -0.20
N ASP A 157 -27.25 -22.05 0.33
CA ASP A 157 -28.70 -21.96 0.53
C ASP A 157 -29.06 -21.10 1.77
N ALA A 158 -30.35 -21.01 2.08
CA ALA A 158 -30.86 -20.22 3.20
C ALA A 158 -30.36 -20.73 4.57
N GLU A 159 -30.00 -22.01 4.65
CA GLU A 159 -29.46 -22.68 5.83
C GLU A 159 -27.92 -22.62 5.91
N GLY A 160 -27.26 -21.98 4.93
CA GLY A 160 -25.82 -21.80 4.88
C GLY A 160 -25.03 -23.00 4.33
N LYS A 161 -25.71 -23.98 3.74
CA LYS A 161 -25.06 -25.14 3.11
C LYS A 161 -24.59 -24.79 1.70
N GLU A 162 -23.37 -25.16 1.37
CA GLU A 162 -22.81 -24.96 0.03
C GLU A 162 -23.59 -25.77 -1.02
N ILE A 163 -24.15 -25.06 -1.99
CA ILE A 163 -24.93 -25.62 -3.11
C ILE A 163 -24.22 -25.46 -4.47
N GLY A 164 -23.13 -24.69 -4.51
CA GLY A 164 -22.33 -24.53 -5.71
C GLY A 164 -21.19 -23.54 -5.52
N ARG A 165 -20.41 -23.33 -6.59
CA ARG A 165 -19.36 -22.31 -6.65
C ARG A 165 -19.40 -21.55 -7.96
N LYS A 166 -18.94 -20.29 -7.91
CA LYS A 166 -18.74 -19.44 -9.09
C LYS A 166 -17.29 -18.96 -9.16
N PRO A 167 -16.65 -18.98 -10.33
CA PRO A 167 -15.31 -18.44 -10.48
C PRO A 167 -15.30 -16.94 -10.20
N TYR A 168 -14.30 -16.49 -9.47
CA TYR A 168 -13.98 -15.08 -9.30
C TYR A 168 -13.59 -14.47 -10.64
N LYS A 169 -14.20 -13.34 -11.00
CA LYS A 169 -13.68 -12.45 -12.03
C LYS A 169 -12.52 -11.66 -11.41
N ILE A 170 -11.32 -11.85 -11.95
CA ILE A 170 -10.13 -11.07 -11.55
C ILE A 170 -10.06 -9.84 -12.44
N VAL A 171 -9.88 -8.67 -11.86
CA VAL A 171 -9.83 -7.40 -12.59
C VAL A 171 -8.70 -6.52 -12.09
N LEU A 172 -7.94 -5.96 -13.03
CA LEU A 172 -6.89 -5.00 -12.75
C LEU A 172 -7.50 -3.65 -12.34
N LEU A 173 -7.17 -3.14 -11.17
CA LEU A 173 -7.57 -1.81 -10.70
C LEU A 173 -6.39 -0.84 -10.82
N ALA A 174 -6.59 0.25 -11.55
CA ALA A 174 -5.55 1.26 -11.75
C ALA A 174 -6.11 2.67 -11.91
N GLY A 175 -5.22 3.67 -11.82
CA GLY A 175 -5.52 5.02 -12.27
C GLY A 175 -5.42 5.13 -13.80
N SER A 176 -5.98 6.21 -14.35
CA SER A 176 -5.93 6.50 -15.78
C SER A 176 -4.51 6.70 -16.34
N ASP A 177 -3.53 6.97 -15.48
CA ASP A 177 -2.12 6.98 -15.86
C ASP A 177 -1.65 5.63 -16.43
N LEU A 178 -2.18 4.50 -15.93
CA LEU A 178 -1.82 3.19 -16.48
C LEU A 178 -2.39 2.99 -17.88
N ILE A 179 -3.67 3.33 -18.09
CA ILE A 179 -4.30 3.12 -19.40
C ILE A 179 -3.67 3.99 -20.49
N MET A 180 -3.19 5.20 -20.14
CA MET A 180 -2.41 6.01 -21.07
C MET A 180 -1.18 5.24 -21.56
N THR A 181 -0.44 4.57 -20.67
CA THR A 181 0.73 3.77 -21.10
C THR A 181 0.34 2.54 -21.92
N MET A 182 -0.80 1.90 -21.62
CA MET A 182 -1.31 0.76 -22.40
C MET A 182 -1.74 1.18 -23.81
N SER A 183 -2.19 2.41 -23.97
CA SER A 183 -2.61 2.97 -25.26
C SER A 183 -1.46 3.48 -26.13
N GLU A 184 -0.23 3.55 -25.59
CA GLU A 184 0.97 4.01 -26.29
C GLU A 184 1.65 2.84 -27.01
N PRO A 185 1.80 2.90 -28.35
CA PRO A 185 2.41 1.82 -29.11
C PRO A 185 3.85 1.50 -28.66
N GLY A 186 4.14 0.22 -28.43
CA GLY A 186 5.48 -0.27 -28.10
C GLY A 186 5.86 -0.21 -26.63
N LEU A 187 5.02 0.34 -25.74
CA LEU A 187 5.25 0.27 -24.28
C LEU A 187 4.79 -1.07 -23.67
N TRP A 188 3.78 -1.69 -24.26
CA TRP A 188 3.25 -2.98 -23.83
C TRP A 188 3.32 -3.99 -24.99
N ALA A 189 3.62 -5.24 -24.66
CA ALA A 189 3.50 -6.33 -25.62
C ALA A 189 2.02 -6.49 -26.00
N PRO A 190 1.65 -6.59 -27.29
CA PRO A 190 0.27 -6.80 -27.70
C PRO A 190 -0.37 -8.04 -27.07
N GLU A 191 0.43 -9.09 -26.86
CA GLU A 191 0.01 -10.32 -26.20
C GLU A 191 -0.36 -10.08 -24.74
N ASP A 192 0.42 -9.26 -24.02
CA ASP A 192 0.11 -8.88 -22.63
C ASP A 192 -1.16 -8.01 -22.57
N LEU A 193 -1.38 -7.11 -23.53
CA LEU A 193 -2.61 -6.30 -23.59
C LEU A 193 -3.83 -7.18 -23.83
N ASP A 194 -3.75 -8.11 -24.79
CA ASP A 194 -4.86 -9.03 -25.07
C ASP A 194 -5.14 -9.95 -23.88
N HIS A 195 -4.09 -10.40 -23.20
CA HIS A 195 -4.22 -11.21 -22.00
C HIS A 195 -4.86 -10.44 -20.84
N ILE A 196 -4.36 -9.24 -20.54
CA ILE A 196 -4.86 -8.42 -19.43
C ILE A 196 -6.28 -7.92 -19.74
N LEU A 197 -6.47 -7.23 -20.86
CA LEU A 197 -7.73 -6.55 -21.17
C LEU A 197 -8.77 -7.50 -21.80
N GLY A 198 -8.34 -8.57 -22.47
CA GLY A 198 -9.24 -9.58 -23.04
C GLY A 198 -9.73 -10.61 -22.00
N LYS A 199 -8.84 -11.18 -21.19
CA LYS A 199 -9.22 -12.19 -20.18
C LYS A 199 -9.76 -11.57 -18.90
N TYR A 200 -9.01 -10.64 -18.31
CA TYR A 200 -9.31 -10.10 -16.98
C TYR A 200 -10.15 -8.84 -17.03
N GLY A 201 -9.75 -7.87 -17.84
CA GLY A 201 -10.34 -6.54 -17.88
C GLY A 201 -9.73 -5.60 -16.83
N ALA A 202 -10.13 -4.33 -16.89
CA ALA A 202 -9.56 -3.28 -16.07
C ALA A 202 -10.62 -2.30 -15.55
N PHE A 203 -10.49 -1.91 -14.29
CA PHE A 203 -11.17 -0.78 -13.69
C PHE A 203 -10.20 0.39 -13.64
N ILE A 204 -10.55 1.47 -14.35
CA ILE A 204 -9.69 2.64 -14.53
C ILE A 204 -10.33 3.83 -13.84
N VAL A 205 -9.71 4.30 -12.77
CA VAL A 205 -10.14 5.50 -12.07
C VAL A 205 -9.55 6.74 -12.74
N GLU A 206 -10.41 7.62 -13.23
CA GLU A 206 -10.02 8.85 -13.91
C GLU A 206 -9.22 9.77 -13.01
N ARG A 207 -8.13 10.34 -13.54
CA ARG A 207 -7.28 11.33 -12.87
C ARG A 207 -7.26 12.63 -13.67
N ALA A 208 -6.94 13.73 -12.98
CA ALA A 208 -6.77 15.02 -13.64
C ALA A 208 -5.61 14.96 -14.66
N GLY A 209 -5.82 15.51 -15.85
CA GLY A 209 -4.80 15.63 -16.88
C GLY A 209 -4.60 14.39 -17.75
N THR A 210 -5.49 13.40 -17.71
CA THR A 210 -5.47 12.24 -18.62
C THR A 210 -6.60 12.31 -19.63
N ASP A 211 -6.29 12.14 -20.92
CA ASP A 211 -7.28 12.02 -21.99
C ASP A 211 -7.70 10.56 -22.17
N ILE A 212 -8.71 10.16 -21.40
CA ILE A 212 -9.20 8.77 -21.39
C ILE A 212 -9.86 8.42 -22.72
N ASP A 213 -10.56 9.36 -23.35
CA ASP A 213 -11.27 9.09 -24.61
C ASP A 213 -10.26 8.76 -25.73
N ALA A 214 -9.15 9.49 -25.80
CA ALA A 214 -8.06 9.18 -26.73
C ALA A 214 -7.42 7.81 -26.43
N ALA A 215 -7.15 7.49 -25.15
CA ALA A 215 -6.59 6.20 -24.77
C ALA A 215 -7.53 5.03 -25.13
N LEU A 216 -8.83 5.19 -24.88
CA LEU A 216 -9.84 4.20 -25.25
C LEU A 216 -9.96 4.05 -26.76
N ALA A 217 -9.78 5.10 -27.55
CA ALA A 217 -9.78 5.01 -29.01
C ALA A 217 -8.68 4.07 -29.56
N ASN A 218 -7.55 3.98 -28.88
CA ASN A 218 -6.47 3.04 -29.22
C ASN A 218 -6.71 1.62 -28.66
N LEU A 219 -7.60 1.48 -27.67
CA LEU A 219 -7.91 0.21 -26.99
C LEU A 219 -9.33 -0.31 -27.31
N GLN A 220 -9.92 0.12 -28.45
CA GLN A 220 -11.31 -0.20 -28.80
C GLN A 220 -11.61 -1.70 -28.82
N ALA A 221 -10.62 -2.54 -29.16
CA ALA A 221 -10.77 -3.99 -29.19
C ALA A 221 -11.20 -4.59 -27.84
N TRP A 222 -10.85 -3.94 -26.72
CA TRP A 222 -11.13 -4.43 -25.36
C TRP A 222 -12.08 -3.51 -24.58
N LYS A 223 -12.72 -2.55 -25.24
CA LYS A 223 -13.53 -1.50 -24.59
C LYS A 223 -14.58 -2.05 -23.62
N GLU A 224 -15.25 -3.15 -23.97
CA GLU A 224 -16.30 -3.77 -23.13
C GLU A 224 -15.77 -4.38 -21.82
N ASN A 225 -14.45 -4.61 -21.72
CA ASN A 225 -13.78 -5.10 -20.51
C ASN A 225 -13.04 -3.98 -19.75
N ILE A 226 -13.19 -2.71 -20.18
CA ILE A 226 -12.57 -1.55 -19.54
C ILE A 226 -13.67 -0.69 -18.92
N TYR A 227 -13.67 -0.64 -17.59
CA TYR A 227 -14.64 0.11 -16.80
C TYR A 227 -14.02 1.41 -16.33
N VAL A 228 -14.49 2.54 -16.87
CA VAL A 228 -13.98 3.87 -16.48
C VAL A 228 -14.81 4.43 -15.34
N ILE A 229 -14.15 4.75 -14.23
CA ILE A 229 -14.77 5.30 -13.02
C ILE A 229 -14.35 6.76 -12.86
N ARG A 230 -15.33 7.66 -12.93
CA ARG A 230 -15.10 9.10 -12.78
C ARG A 230 -14.83 9.48 -11.33
N GLN A 231 -13.85 10.36 -11.12
CA GLN A 231 -13.62 10.99 -9.82
C GLN A 231 -14.57 12.17 -9.62
N LEU A 232 -15.56 12.02 -8.72
CA LEU A 232 -16.43 13.14 -8.31
C LEU A 232 -15.68 14.16 -7.42
N ILE A 233 -14.71 13.68 -6.65
CA ILE A 233 -13.81 14.49 -5.83
C ILE A 233 -12.39 14.23 -6.31
N GLN A 234 -11.73 15.27 -6.81
CA GLN A 234 -10.37 15.16 -7.31
C GLN A 234 -9.39 14.98 -6.16
N ASN A 235 -8.65 13.87 -6.19
CA ASN A 235 -7.53 13.63 -5.29
C ASN A 235 -6.28 13.32 -6.13
N ASP A 236 -5.34 14.26 -6.17
CA ASP A 236 -4.11 14.14 -6.95
C ASP A 236 -2.86 13.93 -6.07
N ILE A 237 -3.01 13.18 -4.98
CA ILE A 237 -1.90 12.73 -4.15
C ILE A 237 -1.15 11.60 -4.87
N SER A 238 0.11 11.83 -5.25
CA SER A 238 0.98 10.81 -5.84
C SER A 238 2.17 10.49 -4.95
N SER A 239 2.68 9.26 -5.01
CA SER A 239 3.86 8.86 -4.24
C SER A 239 5.08 9.74 -4.55
N THR A 240 5.20 10.26 -5.78
CA THR A 240 6.27 11.22 -6.15
C THR A 240 6.16 12.52 -5.36
N LYS A 241 4.96 13.11 -5.24
CA LYS A 241 4.75 14.31 -4.41
C LYS A 241 5.07 14.03 -2.94
N ILE A 242 4.65 12.87 -2.42
CA ILE A 242 4.97 12.44 -1.04
C ILE A 242 6.47 12.36 -0.80
N ARG A 243 7.23 11.68 -1.69
CA ARG A 243 8.69 11.61 -1.58
C ARG A 243 9.34 12.99 -1.62
N ASN A 244 8.84 13.90 -2.47
CA ASN A 244 9.37 15.26 -2.55
C ASN A 244 9.12 16.06 -1.26
N PHE A 245 7.93 15.95 -0.65
CA PHE A 245 7.65 16.58 0.64
C PHE A 245 8.55 16.04 1.75
N LEU A 246 8.71 14.72 1.83
CA LEU A 246 9.61 14.08 2.81
C LEU A 246 11.07 14.56 2.64
N LYS A 247 11.57 14.65 1.41
CA LYS A 247 12.92 15.19 1.13
C LYS A 247 13.10 16.64 1.58
N GLN A 248 12.04 17.44 1.52
CA GLN A 248 12.03 18.85 1.91
C GLN A 248 11.71 19.06 3.40
N GLY A 249 11.55 17.99 4.20
CA GLY A 249 11.14 18.11 5.60
C GLY A 249 9.70 18.62 5.78
N MET A 250 8.87 18.57 4.73
CA MET A 250 7.47 18.98 4.78
C MET A 250 6.60 17.87 5.34
N SER A 251 5.53 18.26 6.05
CA SER A 251 4.56 17.31 6.58
C SER A 251 3.79 16.60 5.47
N VAL A 252 3.60 15.29 5.64
CA VAL A 252 2.74 14.44 4.80
C VAL A 252 1.53 13.91 5.58
N LEU A 253 1.27 14.48 6.77
CA LEU A 253 0.13 14.13 7.61
C LEU A 253 -1.17 14.32 6.81
N TYR A 254 -2.11 13.38 6.97
CA TYR A 254 -3.39 13.30 6.25
C TYR A 254 -3.29 12.98 4.75
N LEU A 255 -2.09 12.98 4.14
CA LEU A 255 -1.90 12.58 2.75
C LEU A 255 -1.68 11.07 2.61
N ILE A 256 -1.08 10.45 3.63
CA ILE A 256 -0.89 8.99 3.75
C ILE A 256 -1.26 8.53 5.18
N PRO A 257 -1.54 7.23 5.41
CA PRO A 257 -1.91 6.73 6.72
C PRO A 257 -0.83 6.99 7.79
N ALA A 258 -1.24 7.24 9.03
CA ALA A 258 -0.32 7.54 10.12
C ALA A 258 0.65 6.38 10.40
N SER A 259 0.20 5.13 10.28
CA SER A 259 1.05 3.94 10.40
C SER A 259 2.19 3.91 9.38
N VAL A 260 1.92 4.36 8.15
CA VAL A 260 2.93 4.48 7.08
C VAL A 260 3.93 5.58 7.39
N ILE A 261 3.47 6.72 7.93
CA ILE A 261 4.36 7.83 8.35
C ILE A 261 5.31 7.33 9.43
N ASN A 262 4.80 6.67 10.46
CA ASN A 262 5.62 6.13 11.55
C ASN A 262 6.69 5.18 11.01
N TYR A 263 6.30 4.25 10.14
CA TYR A 263 7.24 3.32 9.52
C TYR A 263 8.34 4.01 8.69
N ILE A 264 7.97 5.04 7.91
CA ILE A 264 8.92 5.83 7.12
C ILE A 264 9.95 6.50 8.02
N VAL A 265 9.50 7.10 9.13
CA VAL A 265 10.38 7.77 10.10
C VAL A 265 11.30 6.78 10.79
N GLU A 266 10.75 5.68 11.31
CA GLU A 266 11.50 4.63 12.02
C GLU A 266 12.61 4.01 11.16
N ASN A 267 12.37 3.87 9.85
CA ASN A 267 13.31 3.27 8.91
C ASN A 267 14.15 4.29 8.13
N GLY A 268 13.98 5.59 8.39
CA GLY A 268 14.70 6.66 7.69
C GLY A 268 14.57 6.60 6.17
N LEU A 269 13.35 6.36 5.68
CA LEU A 269 13.04 6.22 4.25
C LEU A 269 12.80 7.59 3.60
N TYR A 270 13.14 7.69 2.31
CA TYR A 270 12.86 8.86 1.45
C TYR A 270 13.52 10.19 1.88
N VAL A 271 14.45 10.18 2.83
CA VAL A 271 15.29 11.34 3.18
C VAL A 271 16.49 11.43 2.24
N ASP A 272 16.92 12.64 1.90
CA ASP A 272 18.15 12.85 1.13
C ASP A 272 19.39 12.54 1.99
N GLU A 273 20.43 11.95 1.39
CA GLU A 273 21.73 11.74 2.05
C GLU A 273 22.31 13.04 2.62
N TYR A 274 22.01 14.17 1.98
CA TYR A 274 22.40 15.49 2.46
C TYR A 274 21.75 15.83 3.81
N ASN A 275 20.44 15.59 3.96
CA ASN A 275 19.74 15.82 5.22
C ASN A 275 20.18 14.83 6.30
N LYS A 276 20.46 13.56 5.93
CA LYS A 276 21.10 12.60 6.84
C LYS A 276 22.45 13.10 7.35
N LYS A 277 23.30 13.64 6.46
CA LYS A 277 24.60 14.21 6.84
C LYS A 277 24.46 15.45 7.73
N ILE A 278 23.46 16.30 7.50
CA ILE A 278 23.17 17.45 8.37
C ILE A 278 22.70 16.97 9.75
N GLU A 279 21.72 16.06 9.82
CA GLU A 279 21.24 15.53 11.12
C GLU A 279 22.35 14.80 11.89
N GLU A 280 23.22 14.06 11.19
CA GLU A 280 24.40 13.43 11.79
C GLU A 280 25.42 14.46 12.30
N ALA A 281 25.61 15.57 11.56
CA ALA A 281 26.47 16.67 11.98
C ALA A 281 25.88 17.39 13.20
N GLU A 282 24.58 17.67 13.22
CA GLU A 282 23.88 18.32 14.34
C GLU A 282 23.90 17.45 15.60
N LYS A 283 23.71 16.13 15.47
CA LYS A 283 23.84 15.19 16.60
C LYS A 283 25.26 15.15 17.16
N LYS A 284 26.29 15.24 16.30
CA LYS A 284 27.69 15.31 16.75
C LYS A 284 27.98 16.60 17.50
N VAL A 285 27.50 17.74 17.00
CA VAL A 285 27.68 19.04 17.67
C VAL A 285 27.01 19.03 19.04
N LYS A 286 25.76 18.56 19.16
CA LYS A 286 25.09 18.43 20.46
C LYS A 286 25.84 17.53 21.44
N ALA A 287 26.34 16.39 20.97
CA ALA A 287 27.10 15.46 21.80
C ALA A 287 28.46 16.05 22.27
N GLU A 288 29.08 16.93 21.47
CA GLU A 288 30.29 17.66 21.88
C GLU A 288 29.99 18.78 22.87
N GLU A 289 28.90 19.52 22.68
CA GLU A 289 28.43 20.55 23.62
C GLU A 289 28.09 19.97 24.99
N GLU A 290 27.39 18.82 25.03
CA GLU A 290 27.07 18.11 26.27
C GLU A 290 28.34 17.60 26.99
N LYS A 291 29.34 17.12 26.24
CA LYS A 291 30.64 16.71 26.81
C LYS A 291 31.42 17.89 27.36
N MET A 292 31.43 19.03 26.67
CA MET A 292 32.09 20.25 27.15
C MET A 292 31.42 20.81 28.39
N ALA A 293 30.08 20.78 28.47
CA ALA A 293 29.34 21.17 29.66
C ALA A 293 29.66 20.25 30.85
N ALA A 294 29.67 18.93 30.65
CA ALA A 294 30.00 17.96 31.70
C ALA A 294 31.45 18.09 32.21
N ASN A 295 32.40 18.46 31.35
CA ASN A 295 33.79 18.71 31.76
C ASN A 295 33.95 20.02 32.55
N LYS A 296 33.21 21.08 32.17
CA LYS A 296 33.22 22.34 32.93
C LYS A 296 32.64 22.17 34.33
N ASP A 297 31.58 21.37 34.49
CA ASP A 297 31.02 21.07 35.80
C ASP A 297 31.98 20.27 36.68
N LYS A 298 32.71 19.29 36.12
CA LYS A 298 33.76 18.57 36.86
C LYS A 298 34.91 19.48 37.29
N GLN A 299 35.33 20.39 36.41
CA GLN A 299 36.43 21.32 36.69
C GLN A 299 36.03 22.34 37.77
N ALA A 300 34.78 22.81 37.76
CA ALA A 300 34.24 23.69 38.81
C ALA A 300 34.06 22.97 40.17
N VAL A 301 33.85 21.65 40.18
CA VAL A 301 33.83 20.86 41.41
C VAL A 301 35.25 20.65 41.96
N ASP A 302 36.22 20.31 41.11
CA ASP A 302 37.63 20.15 41.52
C ASP A 302 38.25 21.47 42.03
N ASP A 303 37.91 22.60 41.41
CA ASP A 303 38.41 23.92 41.86
C ASP A 303 37.79 24.33 43.22
N ARG A 304 36.54 23.96 43.50
CA ARG A 304 35.92 24.17 44.83
C ARG A 304 36.51 23.29 45.93
N VAL A 305 36.95 22.08 45.59
CA VAL A 305 37.62 21.17 46.54
C VAL A 305 39.03 21.69 46.86
N LYS A 306 39.74 22.26 45.88
CA LYS A 306 41.06 22.88 46.11
C LYS A 306 41.00 24.16 46.95
N ASP A 307 39.96 24.98 46.79
CA ASP A 307 39.78 26.18 47.63
C ASP A 307 39.40 25.82 49.09
N SER A 308 38.77 24.67 49.34
CA SER A 308 38.47 24.22 50.72
C SER A 308 39.68 23.64 51.47
N ASP A 309 40.71 23.19 50.76
CA ASP A 309 41.94 22.66 51.37
C ASP A 309 42.97 23.76 51.70
N ALA A 310 42.78 24.98 51.18
CA ALA A 310 43.68 26.11 51.40
C ALA A 310 43.40 26.92 52.68
N ASP A 311 42.30 26.66 53.40
CA ASP A 311 41.86 27.45 54.58
C ASP A 311 42.09 26.74 55.94
N SER A 312 42.93 25.70 55.99
CA SER A 312 43.21 24.96 57.25
C SER A 312 44.61 25.20 57.84
N GLY A 313 45.29 26.30 57.47
CA GLY A 313 46.64 26.57 57.95
C GLY A 313 46.92 28.00 58.37
N VAL A 314 46.46 28.44 59.55
CA VAL A 314 47.22 29.34 60.44
C VAL A 314 46.91 29.06 61.91
N GLU A 315 47.99 28.94 62.68
CA GLU A 315 48.12 28.80 64.13
C GLU A 315 47.52 29.98 64.94
N ALA A 316 46.85 29.67 66.06
CA ALA A 316 47.09 30.17 67.42
C ALA A 316 45.96 29.73 68.37
#